data_AF-A0A3L6EZZ9-F1
#
_entry.id   AF-A0A3L6EZZ9-F1
#
_cell.length_a   1.000
_cell.length_b   1.000
_cell.length_c   1.000
_cell.angle_alpha   90.00
_cell.angle_beta   90.00
_cell.angle_gamma   90.00
#
_symmetry.space_group_name_H-M   'P 1'
#
loop_
_entity.id
_entity.type
_entity.pdbx_description
1 polymer ?
#
loop_
_entity_poly.entity_id
_entity_poly.type
_entity_poly.pdbx_seq_one_letter_code
_entity_poly.pdbx_strand_id
1 'polypeptide(L)'
;MAMPSSTTVVLFHLVDRTRISNPTLQRHAVGAVFRHLLSLPAPLPAAAHNAASALLASPHPAVAAHAAASIARLTATHPDLLPSDVALPLLIAPLVASPSPLLASCLVKAVSALATCALRSGSRFPAHDHPFIQALA
;
A
#
# COMPACT_ATOMS: atom_id res chain seq x y z
N MET A 1 28.63 -7.14 -0.86
CA MET A 1 27.32 -7.71 -1.27
C MET A 1 26.62 -8.23 -0.04
N ALA A 2 25.56 -7.58 0.43
CA ALA A 2 24.75 -8.09 1.54
C ALA A 2 23.74 -9.10 0.97
N MET A 3 23.69 -10.32 1.52
CA MET A 3 22.66 -11.29 1.14
C MET A 3 21.29 -10.78 1.58
N PRO A 4 20.25 -10.89 0.73
CA PRO A 4 18.90 -10.51 1.13
C PRO A 4 18.44 -11.41 2.28
N SER A 5 17.88 -10.77 3.32
CA SER A 5 17.30 -11.50 4.44
C SER A 5 16.17 -12.43 3.97
N SER A 6 15.94 -13.54 4.70
CA SER A 6 14.90 -14.52 4.35
C SER A 6 13.51 -13.88 4.16
N THR A 7 13.19 -12.81 4.89
CA THR A 7 11.93 -12.07 4.76
C THR A 7 11.84 -11.30 3.45
N THR A 8 12.94 -10.69 2.99
CA THR A 8 13.01 -10.00 1.69
C THR A 8 12.75 -10.97 0.54
N VAL A 9 13.32 -12.18 0.62
CA VAL A 9 13.15 -13.22 -0.39
C VAL A 9 11.70 -13.70 -0.45
N VAL A 10 11.07 -13.95 0.71
CA VAL A 10 9.65 -14.35 0.78
C VAL A 10 8.74 -13.28 0.21
N LEU A 11 8.93 -12.01 0.58
CA LEU A 11 8.14 -10.90 0.05
C LEU A 11 8.31 -10.78 -1.48
N PHE A 12 9.53 -10.89 -1.98
CA PHE A 12 9.80 -10.86 -3.42
C PHE A 12 9.06 -11.98 -4.16
N HIS A 13 9.13 -13.22 -3.66
CA HIS A 13 8.42 -14.35 -4.26
C HIS A 13 6.89 -14.18 -4.24
N LEU A 14 6.33 -13.61 -3.17
CA LEU A 14 4.89 -13.36 -3.09
C LEU A 14 4.46 -12.25 -4.06
N VAL A 15 5.26 -11.19 -4.21
CA VAL A 15 5.02 -10.14 -5.21
C VAL A 15 5.12 -10.71 -6.62
N ASP A 16 6.12 -11.55 -6.90
CA ASP A 16 6.27 -12.15 -8.23
C ASP A 16 5.07 -13.03 -8.61
N ARG A 17 4.48 -13.75 -7.65
CA ARG A 17 3.23 -14.51 -7.86
C ARG A 17 2.04 -13.65 -8.27
N THR A 18 2.04 -12.34 -7.99
CA THR A 18 0.98 -11.43 -8.46
C THR A 18 1.07 -11.08 -9.94
N ARG A 19 2.18 -11.44 -10.61
CA ARG A 19 2.37 -11.24 -12.06
C ARG A 19 1.79 -12.37 -12.90
N ILE A 20 1.40 -13.48 -12.28
CA ILE A 20 0.74 -14.59 -12.96
C ILE A 20 -0.65 -14.11 -13.39
N SER A 21 -0.99 -14.30 -14.68
CA SER A 21 -2.29 -13.92 -15.27
C SER A 21 -3.43 -14.83 -14.83
N ASN A 22 -3.65 -14.96 -13.52
CA ASN A 22 -4.78 -15.64 -12.91
C ASN A 22 -5.35 -14.77 -11.78
N PRO A 23 -6.58 -14.25 -11.90
CA PRO A 23 -7.11 -13.26 -10.96
C PRO A 23 -7.29 -13.82 -9.55
N THR A 24 -7.60 -15.11 -9.41
CA THR A 24 -7.74 -15.77 -8.12
C THR A 24 -6.39 -15.88 -7.43
N LEU A 25 -5.35 -16.33 -8.14
CA LEU A 25 -3.99 -16.42 -7.59
C LEU A 25 -3.43 -15.04 -7.24
N GLN A 26 -3.67 -14.03 -8.07
CA GLN A 26 -3.28 -12.65 -7.81
C GLN A 26 -3.85 -12.14 -6.49
N ARG A 27 -5.16 -12.30 -6.26
CA ARG A 27 -5.80 -11.90 -4.99
C ARG A 27 -5.21 -12.65 -3.80
N HIS A 28 -4.99 -13.96 -3.93
CA HIS A 28 -4.41 -14.76 -2.86
C HIS A 28 -2.97 -14.36 -2.55
N ALA A 29 -2.17 -14.07 -3.58
CA ALA A 29 -0.79 -13.64 -3.44
C ALA A 29 -0.69 -12.27 -2.77
N VAL A 30 -1.50 -11.29 -3.18
CA VAL A 30 -1.60 -10.00 -2.48
C VAL A 30 -2.04 -10.21 -1.03
N GLY A 31 -3.08 -10.99 -0.78
CA GLY A 31 -3.53 -11.30 0.58
C GLY A 31 -2.44 -11.99 1.42
N ALA A 32 -1.62 -12.85 0.82
CA ALA A 32 -0.49 -13.49 1.47
C ALA A 32 0.63 -12.50 1.81
N VAL A 33 0.92 -11.51 0.95
CA VAL A 33 1.85 -10.41 1.26
C VAL A 33 1.38 -9.70 2.52
N PHE A 34 0.14 -9.21 2.55
CA PHE A 34 -0.35 -8.44 3.71
C PHE A 34 -0.46 -9.27 4.98
N ARG A 35 -0.81 -10.56 4.90
CA ARG A 35 -0.73 -11.46 6.06
C ARG A 35 0.71 -11.63 6.56
N HIS A 36 1.68 -11.72 5.64
CA HIS A 36 3.08 -11.78 6.04
C HIS A 36 3.55 -10.47 6.68
N LEU A 37 3.10 -9.31 6.19
CA LEU A 37 3.40 -8.01 6.82
C LEU A 37 2.93 -7.93 8.28
N LEU A 38 1.77 -8.50 8.60
CA LEU A 38 1.27 -8.56 9.98
C LEU A 38 2.14 -9.42 10.92
N SER A 39 2.96 -10.32 10.37
CA SER A 39 3.90 -11.15 11.14
C SER A 39 5.27 -10.50 11.35
N LEU A 40 5.52 -9.34 10.72
CA LEU A 40 6.79 -8.62 10.83
C LEU A 40 6.79 -7.69 12.04
N PRO A 41 7.98 -7.38 12.61
CA PRO A 41 8.09 -6.44 13.70
C PRO A 41 7.72 -5.01 13.26
N ALA A 42 7.20 -4.22 14.20
CA ALA A 42 7.00 -2.79 14.05
C ALA A 42 8.30 -2.00 14.32
N PRO A 43 8.59 -0.92 13.59
CA PRO A 43 7.94 -0.50 12.34
C PRO A 43 8.32 -1.40 11.17
N LEU A 44 7.48 -1.44 10.12
CA LEU A 44 7.70 -2.32 8.98
C LEU A 44 9.09 -2.12 8.32
N PRO A 45 9.79 -3.20 7.93
CA PRO A 45 11.11 -3.08 7.31
C PRO A 45 11.03 -2.47 5.90
N ALA A 46 12.14 -1.95 5.37
CA ALA A 46 12.20 -1.39 4.01
C ALA A 46 11.72 -2.38 2.92
N ALA A 47 11.98 -3.69 3.11
CA ALA A 47 11.50 -4.72 2.19
C ALA A 47 9.97 -4.77 2.08
N ALA A 48 9.25 -4.50 3.18
CA ALA A 48 7.79 -4.43 3.18
C ALA A 48 7.27 -3.22 2.38
N HIS A 49 7.93 -2.07 2.53
CA HIS A 49 7.63 -0.85 1.77
C HIS A 49 7.87 -1.05 0.27
N ASN A 50 8.99 -1.69 -0.10
CA ASN A 50 9.30 -2.03 -1.48
C ASN A 50 8.27 -2.99 -2.07
N ALA A 51 7.82 -3.99 -1.30
CA ALA A 51 6.77 -4.92 -1.73
C ALA A 51 5.43 -4.19 -1.93
N ALA A 52 5.03 -3.32 -1.01
CA ALA A 52 3.81 -2.52 -1.14
C ALA A 52 3.85 -1.60 -2.36
N SER A 53 4.97 -0.91 -2.57
CA SER A 53 5.20 -0.06 -3.74
C SER A 53 5.14 -0.86 -5.05
N ALA A 54 5.78 -2.04 -5.10
CA ALA A 54 5.73 -2.90 -6.28
C ALA A 54 4.32 -3.41 -6.61
N LEU A 55 3.49 -3.70 -5.60
CA LEU A 55 2.10 -4.08 -5.80
C LEU A 55 1.23 -2.93 -6.32
N LEU A 56 1.47 -1.70 -5.84
CA LEU A 56 0.79 -0.50 -6.31
C LEU A 56 1.18 -0.14 -7.75
N ALA A 57 2.44 -0.38 -8.13
CA ALA A 57 2.95 -0.22 -9.49
C ALA A 57 2.61 -1.40 -10.43
N SER A 58 1.76 -2.34 -9.98
CA SER A 58 1.41 -3.51 -10.79
C SER A 58 0.73 -3.11 -12.10
N PRO A 59 1.08 -3.74 -13.24
CA PRO A 59 0.38 -3.52 -14.51
C PRO A 59 -1.07 -4.04 -14.48
N HIS A 60 -1.44 -4.83 -13.47
CA HIS A 60 -2.79 -5.33 -13.28
C HIS A 60 -3.58 -4.41 -12.32
N PRO A 61 -4.57 -3.63 -12.81
CA PRO A 61 -5.26 -2.63 -11.99
C PRO A 61 -6.01 -3.25 -10.80
N ALA A 62 -6.47 -4.49 -10.92
CA ALA A 62 -7.11 -5.21 -9.83
C ALA A 62 -6.12 -5.54 -8.68
N VAL A 63 -4.85 -5.82 -9.00
CA VAL A 63 -3.78 -6.06 -8.01
C VAL A 63 -3.47 -4.77 -7.27
N ALA A 64 -3.23 -3.69 -8.02
CA ALA A 64 -2.93 -2.38 -7.47
C ALA A 64 -4.08 -1.85 -6.58
N ALA A 65 -5.33 -1.99 -7.03
CA ALA A 65 -6.51 -1.60 -6.24
C ALA A 65 -6.65 -2.43 -4.95
N HIS A 66 -6.42 -3.75 -5.02
CA HIS A 66 -6.49 -4.59 -3.84
C HIS A 66 -5.35 -4.31 -2.84
N ALA A 67 -4.16 -4.01 -3.34
CA ALA A 67 -3.03 -3.57 -2.53
C ALA A 67 -3.33 -2.24 -1.84
N ALA A 68 -3.83 -1.24 -2.57
CA ALA A 68 -4.23 0.05 -2.01
C ALA A 68 -5.26 -0.10 -0.87
N ALA A 69 -6.31 -0.88 -1.11
CA ALA A 69 -7.32 -1.15 -0.09
C ALA A 69 -6.75 -1.89 1.12
N SER A 70 -5.76 -2.77 0.92
CA SER A 70 -5.11 -3.52 1.99
C SER A 70 -4.16 -2.65 2.82
N ILE A 71 -3.45 -1.71 2.19
CA ILE A 71 -2.63 -0.69 2.88
C ILE A 71 -3.51 0.20 3.76
N ALA A 72 -4.62 0.71 3.20
CA ALA A 72 -5.55 1.54 3.96
C ALA A 72 -6.10 0.79 5.18
N ARG A 73 -6.47 -0.49 5.02
CA ARG A 73 -6.90 -1.33 6.15
C ARG A 73 -5.78 -1.55 7.17
N LEU A 74 -4.57 -1.89 6.72
CA LEU A 74 -3.43 -2.17 7.60
C LEU A 74 -3.09 -0.94 8.46
N THR A 75 -3.06 0.24 7.87
CA THR A 75 -2.83 1.51 8.57
C THR A 75 -3.92 1.79 9.60
N ALA A 76 -5.18 1.51 9.26
CA ALA A 76 -6.32 1.74 10.16
C ALA A 76 -6.36 0.76 11.34
N THR A 77 -5.95 -0.50 11.14
CA THR A 77 -5.99 -1.53 12.17
C THR A 77 -4.70 -1.64 12.98
N HIS A 78 -3.56 -1.31 12.36
CA HIS A 78 -2.22 -1.46 12.93
C HIS A 78 -1.35 -0.23 12.61
N PRO A 79 -1.68 0.94 13.19
CA PRO A 79 -0.95 2.18 12.95
C PRO A 79 0.54 2.10 13.39
N ASP A 80 0.86 1.23 14.35
CA ASP A 80 2.23 1.00 14.82
C ASP A 80 3.11 0.33 13.75
N LEU A 81 2.52 -0.51 12.89
CA LEU A 81 3.23 -1.20 11.81
C LEU A 81 3.48 -0.26 10.63
N LEU A 82 2.45 0.49 10.24
CA LEU A 82 2.49 1.42 9.12
C LEU A 82 1.73 2.70 9.50
N PRO A 83 2.46 3.76 9.89
CA PRO A 83 1.85 5.04 10.25
C PRO A 83 1.20 5.71 9.04
N SER A 84 0.14 6.49 9.28
CA SER A 84 -0.58 7.24 8.24
C SER A 84 0.32 8.16 7.42
N ASP A 85 1.32 8.79 8.06
CA ASP A 85 2.27 9.71 7.40
C ASP A 85 3.17 8.99 6.38
N VAL A 86 3.38 7.69 6.53
CA VAL A 86 4.12 6.85 5.58
C VAL A 86 3.17 6.24 4.54
N ALA A 87 1.95 5.88 4.96
CA ALA A 87 0.94 5.28 4.09
C ALA A 87 0.44 6.23 3.00
N LEU A 88 0.28 7.51 3.33
CA LEU A 88 -0.30 8.51 2.42
C LEU A 88 0.60 8.77 1.20
N PRO A 89 1.90 9.08 1.33
CA PRO A 89 2.78 9.22 0.17
C PRO A 89 2.81 7.98 -0.73
N LEU A 90 2.76 6.78 -0.13
CA LEU A 90 2.73 5.51 -0.87
C LEU A 90 1.50 5.40 -1.78
N LEU A 91 0.35 5.96 -1.39
CA LEU A 91 -0.90 5.89 -2.17
C LEU A 91 -1.09 7.09 -3.11
N ILE A 92 -0.54 8.26 -2.76
CA ILE A 92 -0.63 9.46 -3.61
C ILE A 92 0.25 9.31 -4.86
N ALA A 93 1.47 8.77 -4.72
CA ALA A 93 2.38 8.59 -5.85
C ALA A 93 1.76 7.80 -7.04
N PRO A 94 1.13 6.62 -6.85
CA PRO A 94 0.47 5.91 -7.94
C PRO A 94 -0.83 6.58 -8.40
N LEU A 95 -1.46 7.44 -7.58
CA LEU A 95 -2.66 8.16 -7.98
C LEU A 95 -2.35 9.23 -9.02
N VAL A 96 -1.25 9.96 -8.85
CA VAL A 96 -0.74 10.95 -9.83
C VAL A 96 -0.29 10.26 -11.13
N ALA A 97 0.30 9.06 -11.01
CA ALA A 97 0.82 8.32 -12.16
C ALA A 97 -0.22 7.47 -12.91
N SER A 98 -1.44 7.27 -12.39
CA SER A 98 -2.38 6.27 -12.91
C SER A 98 -3.20 6.77 -14.11
N PRO A 99 -3.09 6.14 -15.30
CA PRO A 99 -3.97 6.43 -16.44
C PRO A 99 -5.34 5.75 -16.34
N SER A 100 -5.57 4.87 -15.35
CA SER A 100 -6.81 4.10 -15.21
C SER A 100 -7.81 4.78 -14.27
N PRO A 101 -9.05 5.09 -14.73
CA PRO A 101 -10.06 5.75 -13.90
C PRO A 101 -10.56 4.87 -12.74
N LEU A 102 -10.60 3.55 -12.93
CA LEU A 102 -10.99 2.59 -11.89
C LEU A 102 -9.95 2.52 -10.78
N LEU A 103 -8.67 2.50 -11.14
CA LEU A 103 -7.57 2.50 -10.16
C LEU A 103 -7.53 3.83 -9.41
N ALA A 104 -7.67 4.95 -10.12
CA ALA A 104 -7.76 6.28 -9.50
C ALA A 104 -8.90 6.34 -8.47
N SER A 105 -10.11 5.85 -8.83
CA SER A 105 -11.23 5.78 -7.87
C SER A 105 -10.92 4.92 -6.64
N CYS A 106 -10.24 3.78 -6.81
CA CYS A 106 -9.83 2.94 -5.68
C CYS A 106 -8.79 3.62 -4.79
N LEU A 107 -7.83 4.32 -5.39
CA LEU A 107 -6.79 5.05 -4.67
C LEU A 107 -7.39 6.25 -3.92
N VAL A 108 -8.30 7.02 -4.53
CA VAL A 108 -9.04 8.09 -3.85
C VAL A 108 -9.79 7.56 -2.64
N LYS A 109 -10.47 6.41 -2.77
CA LYS A 109 -11.17 5.77 -1.63
C LYS A 109 -10.21 5.33 -0.53
N ALA A 110 -9.05 4.81 -0.89
CA ALA A 110 -8.03 4.40 0.07
C ALA A 110 -7.47 5.62 0.83
N VAL A 111 -7.13 6.69 0.10
CA VAL A 111 -6.66 7.97 0.67
C VAL A 111 -7.74 8.61 1.55
N SER A 112 -9.00 8.62 1.12
CA SER A 112 -10.10 9.18 1.92
C SER A 112 -10.30 8.40 3.22
N ALA A 113 -10.23 7.06 3.16
CA ALA A 113 -10.35 6.22 4.35
C ALA A 113 -9.22 6.48 5.34
N LEU A 114 -7.99 6.64 4.84
CA LEU A 114 -6.82 6.99 5.65
C LEU A 114 -6.91 8.36 6.28
N ALA A 115 -7.24 9.39 5.49
CA ALA A 115 -7.43 10.74 6.00
C ALA A 115 -8.50 10.77 7.11
N THR A 116 -9.61 10.05 6.91
CA THR A 116 -10.68 9.92 7.93
C THR A 116 -10.19 9.19 9.18
N CYS A 117 -9.34 8.17 9.04
CA CYS A 117 -8.75 7.45 10.16
C CYS A 117 -7.81 8.36 10.96
N ALA A 118 -6.89 9.01 10.26
CA ALA A 118 -5.92 9.94 10.82
C ALA A 118 -6.61 11.10 11.57
N LEU A 119 -7.62 11.74 10.97
CA LEU A 119 -8.41 12.79 11.63
C LEU A 119 -9.11 12.29 12.91
N ARG A 120 -9.66 11.07 12.91
CA ARG A 120 -10.26 10.46 14.10
C ARG A 120 -9.25 10.13 15.19
N SER A 121 -8.02 9.78 14.82
CA SER A 121 -6.91 9.55 15.74
C SER A 121 -6.31 10.85 16.30
N GLY A 122 -6.81 12.02 15.89
CA GLY A 122 -6.37 13.32 16.39
C GLY A 122 -5.15 13.90 15.66
N SER A 123 -4.66 13.26 14.60
CA SER A 123 -3.59 13.83 13.79
C SER A 123 -4.13 14.98 12.94
N ARG A 124 -3.53 16.16 13.06
CA ARG A 124 -3.87 17.33 12.23
C ARG A 124 -2.95 17.32 11.02
N PHE A 125 -3.50 17.18 9.81
CA PHE A 125 -2.75 17.47 8.59
C PHE A 125 -2.53 18.98 8.50
N PRO A 126 -1.28 19.47 8.38
CA PRO A 126 -1.02 20.85 7.98
C PRO A 126 -1.72 21.15 6.65
N ALA A 127 -2.24 22.36 6.45
CA ALA A 127 -3.00 22.72 5.24
C ALA A 127 -2.23 22.50 3.92
N HIS A 128 -0.89 22.46 3.97
CA HIS A 128 -0.02 22.20 2.81
C HIS A 128 0.25 20.71 2.56
N ASP A 129 -0.03 19.83 3.53
CA ASP A 129 0.16 18.38 3.45
C ASP A 129 -1.17 17.64 3.33
N HIS A 130 -2.25 18.36 2.98
CA HIS A 130 -3.54 17.74 2.81
C HIS A 130 -3.46 16.75 1.63
N PRO A 131 -3.76 15.46 1.83
CA PRO A 131 -3.50 14.43 0.83
C PRO A 131 -4.30 14.64 -0.47
N PHE A 132 -5.41 15.38 -0.41
CA PHE A 132 -6.17 15.78 -1.60
C PHE A 132 -5.56 16.98 -2.33
N ILE A 133 -4.80 17.86 -1.66
CA ILE A 133 -4.12 18.98 -2.30
C ILE A 133 -2.86 18.46 -3.02
N GLN A 134 -2.10 17.55 -2.41
CA GLN A 134 -0.95 16.90 -3.07
C GLN A 134 -1.35 16.01 -4.26
N ALA A 135 -2.56 15.44 -4.24
CA ALA A 135 -3.08 14.63 -5.34
C ALA A 135 -3.60 15.46 -6.53
N LEU A 136 -3.86 16.76 -6.35
CA LEU A 136 -4.44 17.66 -7.35
C LEU A 136 -3.46 18.71 -7.89
N ALA A 137 -2.27 18.84 -7.29
CA ALA A 137 -1.18 19.71 -7.73
C ALA A 137 -0.28 19.01 -8.74
#